data_AF-A0AAV2SE16-F1
#
_entry.id   AF-A0AAV2SE16-F1
#
_cell.length_a   1.000
_cell.length_b   1.000
_cell.length_c   1.000
_cell.angle_alpha   90.00
_cell.angle_beta   90.00
_cell.angle_gamma   90.00
#
_symmetry.space_group_name_H-M   'P 1'
#
loop_
_entity.id
_entity.type
_entity.pdbx_description
1 polymer ?
#
loop_
_entity_poly.entity_id
_entity_poly.type
_entity_poly.pdbx_seq_one_letter_code
_entity_poly.pdbx_strand_id
1 'polypeptide(L)'
;MDNSKAVEIISNEAVQEALRADQGEDATLDSWKNVPFTKKGDNYASFVTGIHVNYTKGDQKGECSYVVKINPCRPQFSGDIPDYTPMVFEKEGKFYLELLPELNQIIMQSGQKLLPFPKCYYAQYTEEKQMVIFEDIRLKGFKMTDRRKGMDLQHSILVMQGLGRMHAASIIMQKEKSIDDLKTLYPYLFNELWSGPMLEMMFTQSIATAKEMLSKVGGHKEAINWLDKIVPNISEFFSKNLAFVPPFNAICHGDCWSNNILFRIYPFD
;
A
#
# COMPACT_ATOMS: atom_id res chain seq x y z
N MET A 1 17.70 13.41 -2.29
CA MET A 1 17.06 13.19 -1.00
C MET A 1 17.88 12.14 -0.32
N ASP A 2 18.46 12.51 0.82
CA ASP A 2 19.24 11.61 1.65
C ASP A 2 18.25 10.79 2.50
N ASN A 3 18.17 9.49 2.24
CA ASN A 3 17.29 8.56 2.95
C ASN A 3 18.07 7.75 4.01
N SER A 4 19.31 8.15 4.34
CA SER A 4 20.16 7.46 5.33
C SER A 4 19.43 7.27 6.67
N LYS A 5 18.81 8.33 7.19
CA LYS A 5 18.00 8.30 8.42
C LYS A 5 16.85 7.29 8.40
N ALA A 6 16.22 7.07 7.25
CA ALA A 6 15.15 6.10 7.14
C ALA A 6 15.67 4.66 7.27
N VAL A 7 16.88 4.38 6.78
CA VAL A 7 17.50 3.05 6.93
C VAL A 7 17.85 2.76 8.40
N GLU A 8 18.18 3.78 9.18
CA GLU A 8 18.47 3.65 10.62
C GLU A 8 17.27 3.18 11.45
N ILE A 9 16.04 3.28 10.91
CA ILE A 9 14.84 2.73 11.55
C ILE A 9 14.84 1.20 11.53
N ILE A 10 15.48 0.57 10.54
CA ILE A 10 15.53 -0.89 10.44
C ILE A 10 16.44 -1.42 11.55
N SER A 11 15.86 -2.09 12.54
CA SER A 11 16.60 -2.65 13.67
C SER A 11 16.81 -4.15 13.52
N ASN A 12 17.84 -4.69 14.19
CA ASN A 12 18.10 -6.13 14.19
C ASN A 12 16.90 -6.92 14.74
N GLU A 13 16.18 -6.36 15.71
CA GLU A 13 15.00 -6.97 16.30
C GLU A 13 13.88 -7.09 15.25
N ALA A 14 13.59 -6.04 14.49
CA ALA A 14 12.57 -6.10 13.44
C ALA A 14 12.93 -7.12 12.34
N VAL A 15 14.20 -7.17 11.94
CA VAL A 15 14.69 -8.16 10.95
C VAL A 15 14.62 -9.58 11.50
N GLN A 16 14.95 -9.77 12.78
CA GLN A 16 14.87 -11.07 13.47
C GLN A 16 13.42 -11.56 13.58
N GLU A 17 12.46 -10.71 13.90
CA GLU A 17 11.05 -11.08 13.98
C GLU A 17 10.47 -11.41 12.60
N ALA A 18 10.79 -10.61 11.57
CA ALA A 18 10.42 -10.93 10.19
C ALA A 18 11.03 -12.28 9.73
N LEU A 19 12.29 -12.53 10.09
CA LEU A 19 12.97 -13.79 9.78
C LEU A 19 12.28 -14.99 10.45
N ARG A 20 11.86 -14.86 11.72
CA ARG A 20 11.12 -15.94 12.40
C ARG A 20 9.76 -16.19 11.77
N ALA A 21 9.04 -15.14 11.41
CA ALA A 21 7.75 -15.25 10.73
C ALA A 21 7.86 -15.94 9.35
N ASP A 22 9.00 -15.81 8.69
CA ASP A 22 9.27 -16.42 7.38
C ASP A 22 9.86 -17.83 7.47
N GLN A 23 10.93 -18.00 8.25
CA GLN A 23 11.77 -19.20 8.29
C GLN A 23 11.49 -20.11 9.50
N GLY A 24 10.71 -19.65 10.48
CA GLY A 24 10.40 -20.36 11.73
C GLY A 24 11.10 -19.77 12.96
N GLU A 25 10.53 -20.02 14.13
CA GLU A 25 10.99 -19.48 15.42
C GLU A 25 12.45 -19.81 15.78
N ASP A 26 12.98 -20.90 15.24
CA ASP A 26 14.36 -21.38 15.42
C ASP A 26 15.40 -20.70 14.51
N ALA A 27 14.96 -19.81 13.61
CA ALA A 27 15.86 -19.01 12.79
C ALA A 27 16.48 -17.84 13.59
N THR A 28 17.80 -17.73 13.56
CA THR A 28 18.58 -16.68 14.23
C THR A 28 19.29 -15.81 13.21
N LEU A 29 19.11 -14.50 13.32
CA LEU A 29 19.75 -13.50 12.48
C LEU A 29 21.26 -13.45 12.74
N ASP A 30 22.06 -13.65 11.69
CA ASP A 30 23.52 -13.47 11.75
C ASP A 30 23.92 -12.05 11.36
N SER A 31 23.38 -11.57 10.24
CA SER A 31 23.65 -10.24 9.71
C SER A 31 22.62 -9.85 8.65
N TRP A 32 22.49 -8.56 8.38
CA TRP A 32 21.76 -8.07 7.22
C TRP A 32 22.45 -6.85 6.62
N LYS A 33 22.14 -6.57 5.36
CA LYS A 33 22.60 -5.37 4.67
C LYS A 33 21.50 -4.77 3.82
N ASN A 34 21.51 -3.44 3.73
CA ASN A 34 20.64 -2.73 2.83
C ASN A 34 21.04 -2.99 1.36
N VAL A 35 20.04 -3.22 0.52
CA VAL A 35 20.19 -3.39 -0.93
C VAL A 35 19.36 -2.30 -1.61
N PRO A 36 19.99 -1.43 -2.42
CA PRO A 36 19.26 -0.41 -3.17
C PRO A 36 18.11 -1.02 -3.99
N PHE A 37 16.90 -0.47 -3.82
CA PHE A 37 15.66 -1.08 -4.31
C PHE A 37 14.93 -0.25 -5.35
N THR A 38 14.89 1.07 -5.15
CA THR A 38 14.12 2.00 -5.98
C THR A 38 15.00 2.98 -6.72
N LYS A 39 14.52 3.42 -7.89
CA LYS A 39 15.05 4.60 -8.58
C LYS A 39 14.43 5.86 -7.97
N LYS A 40 15.10 6.99 -8.18
CA LYS A 40 14.60 8.29 -7.71
C LYS A 40 13.19 8.54 -8.27
N GLY A 41 12.22 8.68 -7.37
CA GLY A 41 10.84 9.02 -7.68
C GLY A 41 9.85 7.85 -7.67
N ASP A 42 10.28 6.61 -7.47
CA ASP A 42 9.37 5.44 -7.44
C ASP A 42 8.43 5.45 -6.22
N ASN A 43 8.85 6.06 -5.11
CA ASN A 43 8.06 6.14 -3.88
C ASN A 43 7.71 7.59 -3.52
N TYR A 44 6.44 7.84 -3.23
CA TYR A 44 5.95 9.17 -2.86
C TYR A 44 5.75 9.31 -1.35
N ALA A 45 4.97 8.43 -0.72
CA ALA A 45 4.63 8.51 0.71
C ALA A 45 5.66 7.83 1.64
N SER A 46 6.37 6.82 1.14
CA SER A 46 7.34 6.03 1.92
C SER A 46 8.73 6.00 1.29
N PHE A 47 9.71 5.49 2.03
CA PHE A 47 10.95 4.97 1.45
C PHE A 47 10.84 3.45 1.34
N VAL A 48 11.17 2.88 0.18
CA VAL A 48 11.16 1.42 -0.03
C VAL A 48 12.56 0.97 -0.41
N THR A 49 13.06 0.00 0.35
CA THR A 49 14.40 -0.57 0.22
C THR A 49 14.38 -2.09 0.31
N GLY A 50 15.44 -2.75 -0.14
CA GLY A 50 15.62 -4.18 0.00
C GLY A 50 16.57 -4.44 1.16
N ILE A 51 16.43 -5.59 1.81
CA ILE A 51 17.46 -6.11 2.71
C ILE A 51 17.79 -7.54 2.30
N HIS A 52 19.08 -7.86 2.40
CA HIS A 52 19.58 -9.22 2.28
C HIS A 52 20.01 -9.68 3.68
N VAL A 53 19.53 -10.86 4.08
CA VAL A 53 19.62 -11.37 5.44
C VAL A 53 20.33 -12.71 5.41
N ASN A 54 21.35 -12.85 6.25
CA ASN A 54 22.01 -14.12 6.53
C ASN A 54 21.54 -14.62 7.89
N TYR A 55 21.25 -15.91 8.00
CA TYR A 55 20.73 -16.51 9.22
C TYR A 55 21.24 -17.93 9.45
N THR A 56 21.08 -18.38 10.69
CA THR A 56 21.31 -19.76 11.12
C THR A 56 19.98 -20.38 11.55
N LYS A 57 19.69 -21.60 11.11
CA LYS A 57 18.54 -22.39 11.57
C LYS A 57 19.03 -23.80 11.94
N GLY A 58 19.04 -24.11 13.23
CA GLY A 58 19.77 -25.28 13.74
C GLY A 58 21.25 -25.21 13.38
N ASP A 59 21.77 -26.22 12.69
CA ASP A 59 23.17 -26.25 12.21
C ASP A 59 23.35 -25.73 10.78
N GLN A 60 22.29 -25.23 10.14
CA GLN A 60 22.30 -24.80 8.74
C GLN A 60 22.39 -23.28 8.63
N LYS A 61 23.28 -22.80 7.76
CA LYS A 61 23.31 -21.40 7.30
C LYS A 61 22.36 -21.21 6.13
N GLY A 62 21.66 -20.09 6.11
CA GLY A 62 20.73 -19.70 5.05
C GLY A 62 20.83 -18.22 4.71
N GLU A 63 20.26 -17.88 3.56
CA GLU A 63 20.12 -16.50 3.11
C GLU A 63 18.69 -16.25 2.59
N CYS A 64 18.17 -15.05 2.81
CA CYS A 64 16.88 -14.61 2.27
C CYS A 64 16.91 -13.11 1.95
N SER A 65 15.83 -12.62 1.33
CA SER A 65 15.67 -11.21 1.03
C SER A 65 14.26 -10.73 1.32
N TYR A 66 14.18 -9.51 1.85
CA TYR A 66 12.94 -8.84 2.16
C TYR A 66 12.88 -7.45 1.51
N VAL A 67 11.65 -6.97 1.31
CA VAL A 67 11.38 -5.58 0.94
C VAL A 67 10.91 -4.86 2.19
N VAL A 68 11.51 -3.72 2.50
CA VAL A 68 11.14 -2.91 3.64
C VAL A 68 10.58 -1.58 3.15
N LYS A 69 9.32 -1.31 3.50
CA LYS A 69 8.70 0.02 3.38
C LYS A 69 8.86 0.73 4.71
N ILE A 70 9.33 1.98 4.71
CA ILE A 70 9.75 2.70 5.92
C ILE A 70 9.31 4.16 5.84
N ASN A 71 9.02 4.78 6.99
CA ASN A 71 8.85 6.23 7.07
C ASN A 71 10.10 6.93 6.47
N PRO A 72 9.93 7.84 5.51
CA PRO A 72 11.04 8.56 4.89
C PRO A 72 11.67 9.63 5.82
N CYS A 73 11.22 9.75 7.07
CA CYS A 73 11.63 10.74 8.07
C CYS A 73 11.56 12.18 7.55
N ARG A 74 10.51 12.46 6.76
CA ARG A 74 10.33 13.80 6.19
C ARG A 74 9.95 14.78 7.30
N PRO A 75 10.40 16.04 7.21
CA PRO A 75 9.84 17.09 8.05
C PRO A 75 8.33 17.11 7.87
N GLN A 76 7.60 17.27 8.98
CA GLN A 76 6.16 17.48 8.92
C GLN A 76 5.86 18.71 8.04
N PHE A 77 4.70 18.70 7.39
CA PHE A 77 4.22 19.87 6.67
C PHE A 77 4.15 21.06 7.62
N SER A 78 4.53 22.25 7.16
CA SER A 78 4.41 23.47 7.96
C SER A 78 2.94 23.76 8.27
N GLY A 79 2.61 24.03 9.54
CA GLY A 79 1.26 24.36 10.02
C GLY A 79 0.67 23.29 10.96
N ASP A 80 -0.64 23.39 11.23
CA ASP A 80 -1.38 22.48 12.13
C ASP A 80 -1.89 21.20 11.43
N ILE A 81 -1.19 20.71 10.41
CA ILE A 81 -1.59 19.50 9.66
C ILE A 81 -1.03 18.27 10.37
N PRO A 82 -1.89 17.32 10.84
CA PRO A 82 -1.42 16.13 11.51
C PRO A 82 -0.47 15.29 10.65
N ASP A 83 0.44 14.54 11.29
CA ASP A 83 1.21 13.51 10.59
C ASP A 83 0.36 12.25 10.42
N TYR A 84 -0.03 11.94 9.19
CA TYR A 84 -0.82 10.75 8.85
C TYR A 84 0.05 9.54 8.55
N THR A 85 1.39 9.67 8.60
CA THR A 85 2.31 8.56 8.32
C THR A 85 2.05 7.35 9.23
N PRO A 86 1.89 7.49 10.56
CA PRO A 86 1.56 6.35 11.43
C PRO A 86 0.27 5.64 11.01
N MET A 87 -0.79 6.40 10.66
CA MET A 87 -2.06 5.84 10.20
C MET A 87 -1.90 5.04 8.90
N VAL A 88 -1.13 5.54 7.93
CA VAL A 88 -0.91 4.84 6.65
C VAL A 88 -0.17 3.51 6.86
N PHE A 89 0.86 3.51 7.70
CA PHE A 89 1.62 2.30 8.03
C PHE A 89 0.80 1.31 8.86
N GLU A 90 0.00 1.79 9.82
CA GLU A 90 -0.92 0.95 10.59
C GLU A 90 -1.93 0.27 9.67
N LYS A 91 -2.59 1.03 8.79
CA LYS A 91 -3.57 0.47 7.83
C LYS A 91 -2.96 -0.61 6.95
N GLU A 92 -1.78 -0.36 6.40
CA GLU A 92 -1.11 -1.32 5.53
C GLU A 92 -0.67 -2.57 6.32
N GLY A 93 -0.02 -2.39 7.48
CA GLY A 93 0.40 -3.48 8.34
C GLY A 93 -0.78 -4.37 8.77
N LYS A 94 -1.86 -3.77 9.27
CA LYS A 94 -3.06 -4.49 9.70
C LYS A 94 -3.83 -5.11 8.55
N PHE A 95 -3.88 -4.48 7.38
CA PHE A 95 -4.42 -5.12 6.18
C PHE A 95 -3.71 -6.45 5.91
N TYR A 96 -2.37 -6.46 5.90
CA TYR A 96 -1.63 -7.68 5.58
C TYR A 96 -1.62 -8.72 6.70
N LEU A 97 -1.51 -8.30 7.97
CA LEU A 97 -1.34 -9.21 9.10
C LEU A 97 -2.67 -9.68 9.73
N GLU A 98 -3.74 -8.92 9.60
CA GLU A 98 -5.04 -9.23 10.24
C GLU A 98 -6.13 -9.54 9.20
N LEU A 99 -6.39 -8.62 8.26
CA LEU A 99 -7.54 -8.73 7.36
C LEU A 99 -7.30 -9.68 6.17
N LEU A 100 -6.14 -9.60 5.51
CA LEU A 100 -5.80 -10.40 4.35
C LEU A 100 -5.85 -11.93 4.64
N PRO A 101 -5.39 -12.44 5.80
CA PRO A 101 -5.59 -13.83 6.18
C PRO A 101 -7.06 -14.25 6.17
N GLU A 102 -7.96 -13.42 6.69
CA GLU A 102 -9.40 -13.70 6.72
C GLU A 102 -10.01 -13.67 5.31
N LEU A 103 -9.65 -12.66 4.49
CA LEU A 103 -10.09 -12.60 3.09
C LEU A 103 -9.60 -13.81 2.29
N ASN A 104 -8.38 -14.28 2.55
CA ASN A 104 -7.84 -15.49 1.94
C ASN A 104 -8.59 -16.75 2.37
N GLN A 105 -8.99 -16.86 3.64
CA GLN A 105 -9.80 -17.98 4.12
C GLN A 105 -11.14 -18.04 3.38
N ILE A 106 -11.84 -16.92 3.25
CA ILE A 106 -13.12 -16.81 2.52
C ILE A 106 -12.97 -17.23 1.05
N ILE A 107 -11.90 -16.76 0.40
CA ILE A 107 -11.63 -17.07 -1.01
C ILE A 107 -11.29 -18.55 -1.20
N MET A 108 -10.50 -19.15 -0.29
CA MET A 108 -10.17 -20.57 -0.33
C MET A 108 -11.41 -21.45 -0.12
N GLN A 109 -12.29 -21.09 0.81
CA GLN A 109 -13.57 -21.80 1.02
C GLN A 109 -14.47 -21.76 -0.22
N SER A 110 -14.30 -20.75 -1.07
CA SER A 110 -14.98 -20.63 -2.36
C SER A 110 -14.29 -21.39 -3.51
N GLY A 111 -13.28 -22.22 -3.20
CA GLY A 111 -12.53 -23.01 -4.19
C GLY A 111 -11.57 -22.20 -5.06
N GLN A 112 -11.26 -20.96 -4.67
CA GLN A 112 -10.37 -20.06 -5.41
C GLN A 112 -8.96 -20.06 -4.80
N LYS A 113 -7.96 -19.65 -5.60
CA LYS A 113 -6.56 -19.48 -5.12
C LYS A 113 -6.47 -18.36 -4.10
N LEU A 114 -5.33 -18.20 -3.42
CA LEU A 114 -5.08 -17.03 -2.55
C LEU A 114 -5.14 -15.72 -3.36
N LEU A 115 -5.50 -14.63 -2.69
CA LEU A 115 -5.43 -13.28 -3.25
C LEU A 115 -3.96 -12.93 -3.59
N PRO A 116 -3.71 -12.17 -4.68
CA PRO A 116 -2.37 -11.97 -5.22
C PRO A 116 -1.59 -10.87 -4.48
N PHE A 117 -1.39 -11.05 -3.17
CA PHE A 117 -0.61 -10.15 -2.32
C PHE A 117 0.70 -10.84 -1.87
N PRO A 118 1.82 -10.11 -1.76
CA PRO A 118 3.03 -10.65 -1.14
C PRO A 118 2.78 -10.99 0.33
N LYS A 119 3.58 -11.88 0.90
CA LYS A 119 3.56 -12.08 2.35
C LYS A 119 4.08 -10.83 3.06
N CYS A 120 3.49 -10.51 4.20
CA CYS A 120 4.03 -9.56 5.17
C CYS A 120 4.53 -10.36 6.37
N TYR A 121 5.75 -10.09 6.81
CA TYR A 121 6.39 -10.81 7.90
C TYR A 121 6.43 -9.98 9.19
N TYR A 122 6.41 -8.65 9.06
CA TYR A 122 6.49 -7.76 10.21
C TYR A 122 5.93 -6.38 9.87
N ALA A 123 5.29 -5.74 10.84
CA ALA A 123 4.89 -4.34 10.75
C ALA A 123 5.06 -3.65 12.11
N GLN A 124 5.58 -2.43 12.08
CA GLN A 124 5.63 -1.53 13.22
C GLN A 124 5.13 -0.15 12.78
N TYR A 125 4.37 0.52 13.63
CA TYR A 125 3.72 1.79 13.31
C TYR A 125 3.69 2.75 14.51
N THR A 126 4.65 2.63 15.45
CA THR A 126 4.82 3.63 16.52
C THR A 126 5.30 4.95 15.93
N GLU A 127 5.11 6.08 16.62
CA GLU A 127 5.48 7.42 16.11
C GLU A 127 6.96 7.55 15.72
N GLU A 128 7.85 6.79 16.36
CA GLU A 128 9.29 6.85 16.13
C GLU A 128 9.79 5.83 15.10
N LYS A 129 9.01 4.78 14.83
CA LYS A 129 9.42 3.64 14.01
C LYS A 129 8.24 3.10 13.23
N GLN A 130 8.07 3.58 11.99
CA GLN A 130 7.11 3.00 11.05
C GLN A 130 7.83 2.23 9.94
N MET A 131 7.55 0.93 9.87
CA MET A 131 8.04 0.06 8.82
C MET A 131 7.12 -1.14 8.58
N VAL A 132 7.15 -1.67 7.37
CA VAL A 132 6.54 -2.95 7.01
C VAL A 132 7.54 -3.78 6.21
N ILE A 133 7.73 -5.04 6.59
CA ILE A 133 8.67 -5.97 5.96
C ILE A 133 7.88 -7.03 5.19
N PHE A 134 8.11 -7.09 3.89
CA PHE A 134 7.44 -7.96 2.94
C PHE A 134 8.38 -8.99 2.30
N GLU A 135 7.77 -10.03 1.75
CA GLU A 135 8.41 -10.94 0.80
C GLU A 135 8.99 -10.19 -0.42
N ASP A 136 10.23 -10.51 -0.78
CA ASP A 136 10.83 -10.04 -2.03
C ASP A 136 10.37 -10.86 -3.24
N ILE A 137 9.20 -10.49 -3.79
CA ILE A 137 8.63 -11.13 -4.97
C ILE A 137 9.42 -10.87 -6.27
N ARG A 138 10.41 -9.96 -6.27
CA ARG A 138 11.26 -9.71 -7.44
C ARG A 138 12.14 -10.92 -7.73
N LEU A 139 12.54 -11.66 -6.70
CA LEU A 139 13.25 -12.93 -6.83
C LEU A 139 12.41 -13.99 -7.56
N LYS A 140 11.08 -13.83 -7.56
CA LYS A 140 10.15 -14.67 -8.32
C LYS A 140 9.90 -14.16 -9.74
N GLY A 141 10.61 -13.13 -10.20
CA GLY A 141 10.51 -12.55 -11.54
C GLY A 141 9.45 -11.46 -11.69
N PHE A 142 8.83 -10.99 -10.60
CA PHE A 142 7.86 -9.90 -10.65
C PHE A 142 8.56 -8.54 -10.86
N LYS A 143 7.99 -7.71 -11.75
CA LYS A 143 8.52 -6.40 -12.12
C LYS A 143 7.38 -5.38 -12.24
N MET A 144 7.69 -4.14 -11.89
CA MET A 144 6.80 -3.01 -12.11
C MET A 144 6.74 -2.64 -13.60
N THR A 145 5.59 -2.17 -14.07
CA THR A 145 5.49 -1.57 -15.41
C THR A 145 6.16 -0.20 -15.46
N ASP A 146 6.51 0.28 -16.65
CA ASP A 146 6.97 1.66 -16.82
C ASP A 146 5.80 2.61 -16.53
N ARG A 147 5.84 3.29 -15.38
CA ARG A 147 4.80 4.22 -14.94
C ARG A 147 4.48 5.34 -15.94
N ARG A 148 5.42 5.69 -16.83
CA ARG A 148 5.18 6.72 -17.86
C ARG A 148 4.38 6.17 -19.04
N LYS A 149 4.43 4.86 -19.27
CA LYS A 149 3.64 4.15 -20.28
C LYS A 149 2.31 3.68 -19.72
N GLY A 150 2.26 3.38 -18.42
CA GLY A 150 1.10 2.81 -17.75
C GLY A 150 0.96 1.30 -18.00
N MET A 151 -0.23 0.79 -17.72
CA MET A 151 -0.60 -0.61 -17.94
C MET A 151 -1.32 -0.75 -19.29
N ASP A 152 -0.96 -1.76 -20.08
CA ASP A 152 -1.78 -2.14 -21.24
C ASP A 152 -3.06 -2.88 -20.82
N LEU A 153 -3.87 -3.27 -21.81
CA LEU A 153 -5.12 -3.97 -21.56
C LEU A 153 -4.92 -5.31 -20.82
N GLN A 154 -3.88 -6.08 -21.14
CA GLN A 154 -3.64 -7.39 -20.52
C GLN A 154 -3.27 -7.23 -19.05
N HIS A 155 -2.37 -6.29 -18.75
CA HIS A 155 -2.01 -5.93 -17.37
C HIS A 155 -3.24 -5.42 -16.61
N SER A 156 -4.05 -4.56 -17.23
CA SER A 156 -5.27 -4.01 -16.62
C SER A 156 -6.30 -5.10 -16.32
N ILE A 157 -6.48 -6.09 -17.19
CA ILE A 157 -7.36 -7.24 -16.95
C ILE A 157 -6.91 -8.02 -15.72
N LEU A 158 -5.60 -8.30 -15.56
CA LEU A 158 -5.08 -9.00 -14.39
C LEU A 158 -5.34 -8.23 -13.09
N VAL A 159 -5.18 -6.90 -13.12
CA VAL A 159 -5.48 -6.03 -11.98
C VAL A 159 -6.96 -6.09 -11.63
N MET A 160 -7.85 -5.93 -12.62
CA MET A 160 -9.29 -5.98 -12.40
C MET A 160 -9.76 -7.35 -11.89
N GLN A 161 -9.15 -8.44 -12.32
CA GLN A 161 -9.40 -9.78 -11.79
C GLN A 161 -8.94 -9.91 -10.32
N GLY A 162 -7.77 -9.37 -9.98
CA GLY A 162 -7.27 -9.33 -8.61
C GLY A 162 -8.18 -8.52 -7.67
N LEU A 163 -8.55 -7.30 -8.08
CA LEU A 163 -9.47 -6.44 -7.35
C LEU A 163 -10.85 -7.07 -7.22
N GLY A 164 -11.40 -7.65 -8.30
CA GLY A 164 -12.69 -8.31 -8.29
C GLY A 164 -12.75 -9.46 -7.27
N ARG A 165 -11.68 -10.25 -7.17
CA ARG A 165 -11.57 -11.32 -6.16
C ARG A 165 -11.51 -10.78 -4.74
N MET A 166 -10.73 -9.72 -4.50
CA MET A 166 -10.67 -9.07 -3.18
C MET A 166 -12.01 -8.45 -2.78
N HIS A 167 -12.67 -7.74 -3.71
CA HIS A 167 -13.99 -7.16 -3.49
C HIS A 167 -15.03 -8.24 -3.18
N ALA A 168 -15.05 -9.33 -3.96
CA ALA A 168 -15.94 -10.46 -3.70
C ALA A 168 -15.72 -11.08 -2.32
N ALA A 169 -14.46 -11.27 -1.91
CA ALA A 169 -14.12 -11.75 -0.56
C ALA A 169 -14.72 -10.84 0.52
N SER A 170 -14.55 -9.53 0.38
CA SER A 170 -15.04 -8.55 1.35
C SER A 170 -16.57 -8.45 1.40
N ILE A 171 -17.25 -8.69 0.27
CA ILE A 171 -18.72 -8.72 0.21
C ILE A 171 -19.26 -10.01 0.85
N ILE A 172 -18.58 -11.14 0.63
CA ILE A 172 -18.94 -12.41 1.30
C ILE A 172 -18.75 -12.28 2.80
N MET A 173 -17.63 -11.70 3.25
CA MET A 173 -17.37 -11.39 4.65
C MET A 173 -18.53 -10.60 5.29
N GLN A 174 -19.11 -9.67 4.54
CA GLN A 174 -20.23 -8.84 5.01
C GLN A 174 -21.56 -9.57 5.17
N LYS A 175 -21.69 -10.80 4.66
CA LYS A 175 -22.85 -11.64 4.94
C LYS A 175 -22.84 -12.18 6.36
N GLU A 176 -21.65 -12.28 6.96
CA GLU A 176 -21.45 -12.80 8.32
C GLU A 176 -21.16 -11.68 9.32
N LYS A 177 -20.51 -10.60 8.86
CA LYS A 177 -20.12 -9.44 9.67
C LYS A 177 -20.78 -8.19 9.12
N SER A 178 -21.66 -7.56 9.89
CA SER A 178 -22.25 -6.27 9.51
C SER A 178 -21.18 -5.19 9.37
N ILE A 179 -21.51 -4.07 8.75
CA ILE A 179 -20.60 -2.92 8.69
C ILE A 179 -20.20 -2.44 10.09
N ASP A 180 -21.10 -2.52 11.07
CA ASP A 180 -20.78 -2.12 12.44
C ASP A 180 -19.83 -3.12 13.12
N ASP A 181 -19.97 -4.42 12.84
CA ASP A 181 -18.99 -5.42 13.27
C ASP A 181 -17.61 -5.13 12.67
N LEU A 182 -17.55 -4.75 11.39
CA LEU A 182 -16.29 -4.38 10.73
C LEU A 182 -15.68 -3.11 11.33
N LYS A 183 -16.47 -2.12 11.74
CA LYS A 183 -15.96 -0.93 12.46
C LYS A 183 -15.33 -1.30 13.80
N THR A 184 -15.90 -2.27 14.50
CA THR A 184 -15.38 -2.74 15.79
C THR A 184 -14.14 -3.61 15.62
N LEU A 185 -14.16 -4.55 14.67
CA LEU A 185 -13.06 -5.49 14.42
C LEU A 185 -11.87 -4.84 13.71
N TYR A 186 -12.14 -3.95 12.75
CA TYR A 186 -11.14 -3.31 11.90
C TYR A 186 -11.34 -1.79 11.85
N PRO A 187 -11.24 -1.08 13.00
CA PRO A 187 -11.48 0.37 13.06
C PRO A 187 -10.58 1.16 12.11
N TYR A 188 -9.37 0.66 11.86
CA TYR A 188 -8.42 1.28 10.93
C TYR A 188 -8.95 1.41 9.50
N LEU A 189 -9.88 0.55 9.04
CA LEU A 189 -10.48 0.68 7.70
C LEU A 189 -11.31 1.96 7.54
N PHE A 190 -11.83 2.49 8.65
CA PHE A 190 -12.74 3.63 8.67
C PHE A 190 -12.06 4.96 9.03
N ASN A 191 -10.75 4.94 9.31
CA ASN A 191 -9.96 6.16 9.53
C ASN A 191 -9.73 6.86 8.18
N GLU A 192 -10.51 7.86 7.80
CA GLU A 192 -10.41 8.44 6.45
C GLU A 192 -9.23 9.41 6.29
N LEU A 193 -8.28 9.05 5.41
CA LEU A 193 -7.26 9.98 4.88
C LEU A 193 -7.89 11.01 3.92
N TRP A 194 -9.04 10.67 3.35
CA TRP A 194 -9.74 11.45 2.32
C TRP A 194 -10.77 12.41 2.91
N SER A 195 -10.51 12.96 4.09
CA SER A 195 -11.34 13.97 4.72
C SER A 195 -10.50 15.03 5.44
N GLY A 196 -11.11 16.20 5.66
CA GLY A 196 -10.51 17.28 6.45
C GLY A 196 -9.38 18.06 5.76
N PRO A 197 -8.60 18.84 6.53
CA PRO A 197 -7.67 19.84 6.00
C PRO A 197 -6.57 19.28 5.08
N MET A 198 -6.12 18.03 5.32
CA MET A 198 -5.10 17.40 4.46
C MET A 198 -5.63 17.17 3.04
N LEU A 199 -6.83 16.64 2.90
CA LEU A 199 -7.47 16.45 1.60
C LEU A 199 -7.58 17.80 0.87
N GLU A 200 -8.11 18.81 1.56
CA GLU A 200 -8.32 20.14 1.00
C GLU A 200 -7.02 20.75 0.49
N MET A 201 -5.95 20.67 1.28
CA MET A 201 -4.62 21.15 0.87
C MET A 201 -4.10 20.38 -0.36
N MET A 202 -4.14 19.04 -0.34
CA MET A 202 -3.61 18.21 -1.42
C MET A 202 -4.33 18.44 -2.75
N PHE A 203 -5.65 18.51 -2.72
CA PHE A 203 -6.46 18.62 -3.93
C PHE A 203 -6.58 20.06 -4.43
N THR A 204 -6.63 21.07 -3.56
CA THR A 204 -6.70 22.47 -3.99
C THR A 204 -5.50 22.84 -4.86
N GLN A 205 -4.29 22.52 -4.41
CA GLN A 205 -3.06 22.80 -5.17
C GLN A 205 -2.98 21.98 -6.47
N SER A 206 -3.37 20.71 -6.41
CA SER A 206 -3.36 19.82 -7.59
C SER A 206 -4.36 20.30 -8.65
N ILE A 207 -5.56 20.72 -8.23
CA ILE A 207 -6.59 21.23 -9.14
C ILE A 207 -6.16 22.58 -9.73
N ALA A 208 -5.57 23.49 -8.93
CA ALA A 208 -5.05 24.75 -9.44
C ALA A 208 -4.01 24.52 -10.56
N THR A 209 -3.08 23.57 -10.33
CA THR A 209 -2.07 23.18 -11.31
C THR A 209 -2.71 22.60 -12.58
N ALA A 210 -3.68 21.68 -12.41
CA ALA A 210 -4.39 21.08 -13.54
C ALA A 210 -5.13 22.12 -14.38
N LYS A 211 -5.80 23.09 -13.74
CA LYS A 211 -6.48 24.21 -14.43
C LYS A 211 -5.52 25.06 -15.24
N GLU A 212 -4.35 25.39 -14.69
CA GLU A 212 -3.32 26.16 -15.40
C GLU A 212 -2.86 25.42 -16.65
N MET A 213 -2.60 24.11 -16.53
CA MET A 213 -2.21 23.26 -17.67
C MET A 213 -3.29 23.21 -18.74
N LEU A 214 -4.56 22.97 -18.36
CA LEU A 214 -5.68 22.93 -19.29
C LEU A 214 -5.91 24.27 -20.00
N SER A 215 -5.68 25.38 -19.28
CA SER A 215 -5.78 26.72 -19.86
C SER A 215 -4.72 26.97 -20.92
N LYS A 216 -3.49 26.49 -20.71
CA LYS A 216 -2.39 26.58 -21.69
C LYS A 216 -2.61 25.72 -22.92
N VAL A 217 -3.18 24.53 -22.76
CA VAL A 217 -3.51 23.63 -23.89
C VAL A 217 -4.67 24.19 -24.72
N GLY A 218 -5.64 24.87 -24.07
CA GLY A 218 -6.84 25.38 -24.73
C GLY A 218 -7.88 24.29 -25.02
N GLY A 219 -9.10 24.67 -25.41
CA GLY A 219 -10.16 23.71 -25.75
C GLY A 219 -10.85 22.99 -24.58
N HIS A 220 -10.45 23.26 -23.32
CA HIS A 220 -10.95 22.54 -22.13
C HIS A 220 -11.77 23.40 -21.16
N LYS A 221 -12.50 24.41 -21.66
CA LYS A 221 -13.28 25.34 -20.82
C LYS A 221 -14.28 24.63 -19.90
N GLU A 222 -14.94 23.59 -20.38
CA GLU A 222 -15.91 22.82 -19.58
C GLU A 222 -15.24 22.09 -18.40
N ALA A 223 -14.09 21.47 -18.63
CA ALA A 223 -13.32 20.79 -17.59
C ALA A 223 -12.82 21.80 -16.54
N ILE A 224 -12.32 22.97 -16.95
CA ILE A 224 -11.90 24.04 -16.04
C ILE A 224 -13.08 24.51 -15.19
N ASN A 225 -14.23 24.79 -15.82
CA ASN A 225 -15.45 25.22 -15.12
C ASN A 225 -15.98 24.15 -14.14
N TRP A 226 -15.83 22.87 -14.48
CA TRP A 226 -16.18 21.76 -13.58
C TRP A 226 -15.26 21.70 -12.37
N LEU A 227 -13.94 21.83 -12.57
CA LEU A 227 -12.95 21.89 -11.49
C LEU A 227 -13.22 23.07 -10.54
N ASP A 228 -13.56 24.25 -11.08
CA ASP A 228 -13.91 25.43 -10.29
C ASP A 228 -15.12 25.23 -9.36
N LYS A 229 -16.08 24.40 -9.77
CA LYS A 229 -17.26 24.07 -8.96
C LYS A 229 -16.95 23.07 -7.84
N ILE A 230 -15.95 22.22 -8.03
CA ILE A 230 -15.63 21.14 -7.09
C ILE A 230 -14.68 21.59 -5.99
N VAL A 231 -13.66 22.39 -6.30
CA VAL A 231 -12.63 22.80 -5.31
C VAL A 231 -13.24 23.32 -4.00
N PRO A 232 -14.26 24.21 -3.99
CA PRO A 232 -14.82 24.73 -2.75
C PRO A 232 -15.51 23.68 -1.88
N ASN A 233 -15.94 22.56 -2.47
CA ASN A 233 -16.69 21.49 -1.81
C ASN A 233 -15.97 20.14 -1.93
N ILE A 234 -14.64 20.13 -2.04
CA ILE A 234 -13.87 18.92 -2.33
C ILE A 234 -14.09 17.84 -1.25
N SER A 235 -14.12 18.24 0.03
CA SER A 235 -14.40 17.35 1.17
C SER A 235 -15.78 16.70 1.07
N GLU A 236 -16.81 17.48 0.74
CA GLU A 236 -18.18 16.95 0.55
C GLU A 236 -18.24 16.04 -0.69
N PHE A 237 -17.54 16.40 -1.78
CA PHE A 237 -17.46 15.59 -2.98
C PHE A 237 -16.87 14.20 -2.66
N PHE A 238 -15.75 14.13 -1.93
CA PHE A 238 -15.16 12.86 -1.52
C PHE A 238 -16.09 12.08 -0.58
N SER A 239 -16.63 12.73 0.46
CA SER A 239 -17.55 12.09 1.40
C SER A 239 -18.75 11.44 0.70
N LYS A 240 -19.37 12.13 -0.28
CA LYS A 240 -20.49 11.57 -1.07
C LYS A 240 -20.08 10.39 -1.93
N ASN A 241 -18.91 10.44 -2.57
CA ASN A 241 -18.45 9.39 -3.48
C ASN A 241 -17.82 8.18 -2.75
N LEU A 242 -17.43 8.34 -1.49
CA LEU A 242 -16.92 7.28 -0.63
C LEU A 242 -17.98 6.70 0.31
N ALA A 243 -19.19 7.25 0.30
CA ALA A 243 -20.30 6.77 1.10
C ALA A 243 -20.65 5.31 0.76
N PHE A 244 -21.04 4.55 1.79
CA PHE A 244 -21.50 3.17 1.64
C PHE A 244 -22.80 3.12 0.85
N VAL A 245 -22.78 2.49 -0.32
CA VAL A 245 -23.94 2.27 -1.18
C VAL A 245 -24.18 0.76 -1.35
N PRO A 246 -25.15 0.18 -0.62
CA PRO A 246 -25.53 -1.22 -0.78
C PRO A 246 -25.98 -1.54 -2.22
N PRO A 247 -25.81 -2.79 -2.68
CA PRO A 247 -25.29 -3.94 -1.93
C PRO A 247 -23.76 -4.10 -2.02
N PHE A 248 -23.06 -3.21 -2.74
CA PHE A 248 -21.64 -3.36 -3.08
C PHE A 248 -20.73 -2.47 -2.24
N ASN A 249 -20.86 -2.59 -0.92
CA ASN A 249 -19.84 -2.05 -0.02
C ASN A 249 -18.66 -3.03 -0.08
N ALA A 250 -17.53 -2.63 -0.65
CA ALA A 250 -16.36 -3.49 -0.77
C ALA A 250 -15.16 -2.83 -0.11
N ILE A 251 -14.25 -3.66 0.41
CA ILE A 251 -12.94 -3.18 0.84
C ILE A 251 -12.12 -2.87 -0.40
N CYS A 252 -11.69 -1.63 -0.54
CA CYS A 252 -10.95 -1.13 -1.70
C CYS A 252 -9.44 -1.06 -1.41
N HIS A 253 -8.61 -1.17 -2.45
CA HIS A 253 -7.16 -1.02 -2.33
C HIS A 253 -6.74 0.41 -1.92
N GLY A 254 -7.50 1.43 -2.32
CA GLY A 254 -7.26 2.84 -1.94
C GLY A 254 -6.12 3.57 -2.68
N ASP A 255 -5.22 2.85 -3.35
CA ASP A 255 -4.12 3.41 -4.17
C ASP A 255 -3.70 2.43 -5.28
N CYS A 256 -4.64 2.06 -6.16
CA CYS A 256 -4.42 1.03 -7.19
C CYS A 256 -3.86 1.64 -8.48
N TRP A 257 -2.54 1.82 -8.53
CA TRP A 257 -1.83 2.34 -9.71
C TRP A 257 -0.51 1.63 -9.95
N SER A 258 0.13 1.90 -11.09
CA SER A 258 1.27 1.13 -11.61
C SER A 258 2.43 0.95 -10.63
N ASN A 259 2.65 1.88 -9.69
CA ASN A 259 3.77 1.78 -8.74
C ASN A 259 3.52 0.78 -7.60
N ASN A 260 2.27 0.36 -7.40
CA ASN A 260 1.89 -0.58 -6.34
C ASN A 260 1.59 -1.99 -6.87
N ILE A 261 1.81 -2.22 -8.16
CA ILE A 261 1.46 -3.48 -8.82
C ILE A 261 2.68 -4.01 -9.56
N LEU A 262 3.05 -5.24 -9.26
CA LEU A 262 4.11 -5.95 -9.95
C LEU A 262 3.52 -7.10 -10.75
N PHE A 263 4.07 -7.32 -11.94
CA PHE A 263 3.64 -8.37 -12.86
C PHE A 263 4.79 -9.33 -13.13
N ARG A 264 4.43 -10.61 -13.28
CA ARG A 264 5.36 -11.61 -13.77
C ARG A 264 4.92 -12.01 -15.17
N ILE A 265 5.76 -11.67 -16.14
CA ILE A 265 5.54 -12.00 -17.55
C ILE A 265 6.34 -13.28 -17.83
N TYR A 266 5.63 -14.32 -18.25
CA TYR A 266 6.27 -15.49 -18.82
C TYR A 266 6.49 -15.21 -20.31
N PRO A 267 7.71 -15.41 -20.85
CA PRO A 267 7.87 -15.50 -22.29
C PRO A 267 6.93 -16.59 -22.80
N PHE A 268 6.21 -16.33 -23.89
CA PHE A 268 5.67 -17.41 -24.68
C PHE A 268 6.85 -18.10 -25.36
N ASP A 269 7.04 -19.39 -25.09
CA ASP A 269 7.88 -20.26 -25.92
C ASP A 269 7.22 -20.47 -27.30
#